data_AF-A0A524CAL2-F1
#
_entry.id   AF-A0A524CAL2-F1
#
_cell.length_a   1.000
_cell.length_b   1.000
_cell.length_c   1.000
_cell.angle_alpha   90.00
_cell.angle_beta   90.00
_cell.angle_gamma   90.00
#
_symmetry.space_group_name_H-M   'P 1'
#
loop_
_entity.id
_entity.type
_entity.pdbx_description
1 polymer ?
#
loop_
_entity_poly.entity_id
_entity_poly.type
_entity_poly.pdbx_seq_one_letter_code
_entity_poly.pdbx_strand_id
1 'polypeptide(L)'
;MYYNLNNKDDVKLVLNYCPKCGSNLEGNEEKCLNCGYDLSDRSQIAETSTEFRNTDIEYADFVQRAIAWFIDMIVVIIISSPLSLFLNFGSLLLLTNVYNFALGFLYFWLLEAFNNGQTLGKMILRIRSVNADNFETTDAGMYALNNLTKASGFLILDVILGILLYFSEQGSNRNTLRISQHFAHIVVTKA
;
A
#
# COMPACT_ATOMS: atom_id res chain seq x y z
N MET A 1 11.38 -33.61 7.87
CA MET A 1 10.61 -33.80 6.63
C MET A 1 10.27 -32.39 6.13
N TYR A 2 10.75 -32.03 4.94
CA TYR A 2 10.85 -30.64 4.47
C TYR A 2 9.48 -30.04 4.12
N TYR A 3 9.19 -28.81 4.60
CA TYR A 3 8.10 -27.99 4.08
C TYR A 3 8.57 -27.25 2.83
N ASN A 4 7.84 -27.43 1.73
CA ASN A 4 8.03 -26.74 0.46
C ASN A 4 7.03 -25.57 0.39
N LEU A 5 7.52 -24.33 0.42
CA LEU A 5 6.73 -23.09 0.47
C LEU A 5 6.52 -22.47 -0.92
N ASN A 6 6.22 -23.28 -1.93
CA ASN A 6 6.03 -22.82 -3.32
C ASN A 6 4.67 -23.24 -3.91
N ASN A 7 3.59 -23.06 -3.15
CA ASN A 7 2.27 -23.00 -3.78
C ASN A 7 1.38 -22.00 -3.04
N LYS A 8 0.90 -21.00 -3.76
CA LYS A 8 0.24 -19.80 -3.24
C LYS A 8 -1.29 -19.91 -3.34
N ASP A 9 -1.80 -21.13 -3.26
CA ASP A 9 -3.21 -21.47 -3.39
C ASP A 9 -3.65 -22.29 -2.15
N ASP A 10 -4.63 -21.75 -1.42
CA ASP A 10 -5.54 -22.44 -0.52
C ASP A 10 -4.98 -23.14 0.74
N VAL A 11 -4.59 -22.35 1.75
CA VAL A 11 -4.59 -22.86 3.14
C VAL A 11 -6.02 -22.83 3.68
N LYS A 12 -6.84 -23.75 3.18
CA LYS A 12 -8.11 -24.13 3.81
C LYS A 12 -7.74 -24.98 5.03
N LEU A 13 -7.72 -24.39 6.23
CA LEU A 13 -7.61 -25.15 7.50
C LEU A 13 -8.93 -25.89 7.74
N VAL A 14 -9.19 -26.86 6.88
CA VAL A 14 -10.27 -27.83 6.98
C VAL A 14 -9.83 -28.78 8.09
N LEU A 15 -10.41 -28.65 9.28
CA LEU A 15 -10.13 -29.56 10.41
C LEU A 15 -10.42 -30.99 9.95
N ASN A 16 -9.40 -31.82 9.78
CA ASN A 16 -9.52 -33.21 9.30
C ASN A 16 -10.09 -34.16 10.36
N TYR A 17 -10.73 -33.65 11.42
CA TYR A 17 -11.23 -34.46 12.52
C TYR A 17 -12.62 -34.03 12.95
N CYS A 18 -13.47 -34.99 13.29
CA CYS A 18 -14.79 -34.73 13.85
C CYS A 18 -14.68 -34.12 15.25
N PRO A 19 -15.33 -32.98 15.55
CA PRO A 19 -15.26 -32.33 16.87
C PRO A 19 -15.92 -33.13 17.99
N LYS A 20 -16.83 -34.05 17.64
CA LYS A 20 -17.56 -34.87 18.62
C LYS A 20 -16.85 -36.17 18.98
N CYS A 21 -16.26 -36.87 18.00
CA CYS A 21 -15.68 -38.20 18.23
C CYS A 21 -14.19 -38.32 17.87
N GLY A 22 -13.59 -37.30 17.28
CA GLY A 22 -12.16 -37.29 16.92
C GLY A 22 -11.77 -38.17 15.75
N SER A 23 -12.71 -38.78 15.02
CA SER A 23 -12.39 -39.58 13.82
C SER A 23 -11.87 -38.70 12.69
N ASN A 24 -10.93 -39.22 11.91
CA ASN A 24 -10.42 -38.54 10.71
C ASN A 24 -11.53 -38.42 9.66
N LEU A 25 -11.63 -37.28 9.00
CA LEU A 25 -12.58 -36.98 7.94
C LEU A 25 -11.83 -36.93 6.61
N GLU A 26 -12.15 -37.82 5.68
CA GLU A 26 -11.43 -37.97 4.41
C GLU A 26 -11.81 -36.90 3.36
N GLY A 27 -12.70 -35.95 3.71
CA GLY A 27 -13.09 -34.89 2.79
C GLY A 27 -14.14 -33.92 3.33
N ASN A 28 -15.03 -33.50 2.44
CA ASN A 28 -16.10 -32.52 2.70
C ASN A 28 -17.44 -33.23 2.98
N GLU A 29 -17.41 -34.24 3.83
CA GLU A 29 -18.59 -35.03 4.19
C GLU A 29 -19.57 -34.19 5.04
N GLU A 30 -20.85 -34.21 4.68
CA GLU A 30 -21.92 -33.51 5.41
C GLU A 30 -22.22 -34.15 6.77
N LYS A 31 -21.85 -35.42 6.97
CA LYS A 31 -22.03 -36.16 8.22
C LYS A 31 -20.85 -37.06 8.50
N CYS A 32 -20.50 -37.19 9.78
CA CYS A 32 -19.44 -38.08 10.22
C CYS A 32 -19.88 -39.55 10.09
N LEU A 33 -19.18 -40.35 9.28
CA LEU A 33 -19.45 -41.78 9.07
C LEU A 33 -19.32 -42.63 10.35
N ASN A 34 -18.56 -42.17 11.35
CA ASN A 34 -18.30 -42.93 12.57
C ASN A 34 -19.32 -42.66 13.69
N CYS A 35 -19.77 -41.42 13.87
CA CYS A 35 -20.66 -41.05 14.99
C CYS A 35 -21.99 -40.42 14.57
N GLY A 36 -22.23 -40.25 13.27
CA GLY A 36 -23.44 -39.64 12.73
C GLY A 36 -23.60 -38.15 13.04
N TYR A 37 -22.55 -37.48 13.54
CA TYR A 37 -22.58 -36.04 13.80
C TYR A 37 -22.75 -35.25 12.50
N ASP A 38 -23.61 -34.25 12.53
CA ASP A 38 -23.89 -33.38 11.39
C ASP A 38 -22.76 -32.34 11.24
N LEU A 39 -22.15 -32.31 10.06
CA LEU A 39 -21.04 -31.42 9.70
C LEU A 39 -21.49 -30.35 8.70
N SER A 40 -22.79 -30.18 8.49
CA SER A 40 -23.36 -29.15 7.59
C SER A 40 -22.88 -27.74 7.94
N ASP A 41 -22.59 -27.46 9.22
CA ASP A 41 -22.08 -26.15 9.65
C ASP A 41 -20.60 -25.91 9.24
N ARG A 42 -19.87 -26.95 8.82
CA ARG A 42 -18.46 -26.87 8.39
C ARG A 42 -18.30 -26.20 7.03
N SER A 43 -19.28 -26.34 6.13
CA SER A 43 -19.27 -25.68 4.82
C SER A 43 -19.41 -24.16 4.98
N GLN A 44 -20.19 -23.71 5.97
CA GLN A 44 -20.40 -22.29 6.25
C GLN A 44 -19.15 -21.62 6.84
N ILE A 45 -18.37 -22.32 7.67
CA ILE A 45 -17.11 -21.78 8.23
C ILE A 45 -16.03 -21.65 7.15
N ALA A 46 -15.99 -22.57 6.18
CA ALA A 46 -15.08 -22.51 5.04
C ALA A 46 -15.33 -21.28 4.15
N GLU A 47 -16.60 -20.91 3.94
CA GLU A 47 -16.99 -19.73 3.17
C GLU A 47 -16.86 -18.43 3.99
N THR A 48 -17.12 -18.48 5.29
CA THR A 48 -16.95 -17.35 6.23
C THR A 48 -15.48 -16.96 6.39
N SER A 49 -14.53 -17.90 6.27
CA SER A 49 -13.09 -17.62 6.38
C SER A 49 -12.53 -16.78 5.22
N THR A 50 -13.19 -16.78 4.06
CA THR A 50 -12.89 -15.90 2.93
C THR A 50 -13.51 -14.51 3.06
N GLU A 51 -14.51 -14.32 3.93
CA GLU A 51 -15.23 -13.06 4.09
C GLU A 51 -14.65 -12.15 5.19
N PHE A 52 -13.82 -12.69 6.09
CA PHE A 52 -13.11 -11.91 7.12
C PHE A 52 -11.91 -11.09 6.62
N ARG A 53 -11.83 -10.80 5.32
CA ARG A 53 -10.89 -9.80 4.75
C ARG A 53 -11.56 -8.65 4.02
N ASN A 54 -12.87 -8.45 4.19
CA ASN A 54 -13.48 -7.14 4.04
C ASN A 54 -13.34 -6.36 5.35
N THR A 55 -12.11 -5.99 5.70
CA THR A 55 -11.98 -4.65 6.29
C THR A 55 -12.41 -3.71 5.17
N ASP A 56 -13.48 -2.94 5.36
CA ASP A 56 -13.82 -1.81 4.50
C ASP A 56 -12.64 -0.83 4.50
N ILE A 57 -11.65 -1.10 3.64
CA ILE A 57 -10.45 -0.28 3.56
C ILE A 57 -10.85 0.97 2.82
N GLU A 58 -11.07 2.01 3.60
CA GLU A 58 -11.42 3.32 3.05
C GLU A 58 -10.20 3.92 2.37
N TYR A 59 -10.24 3.99 1.05
CA TYR A 59 -9.20 4.62 0.25
C TYR A 59 -9.27 6.14 0.37
N ALA A 60 -8.11 6.79 0.35
CA ALA A 60 -8.05 8.24 0.30
C ALA A 60 -8.39 8.74 -1.11
N ASP A 61 -9.33 9.67 -1.19
CA ASP A 61 -9.75 10.32 -2.43
C ASP A 61 -8.60 11.08 -3.10
N PHE A 62 -8.75 11.30 -4.40
CA PHE A 62 -7.82 12.11 -5.18
C PHE A 62 -7.61 13.51 -4.56
N VAL A 63 -8.68 14.17 -4.11
CA VAL A 63 -8.62 15.52 -3.53
C VAL A 63 -7.84 15.54 -2.23
N GLN A 64 -8.03 14.55 -1.36
CA GLN A 64 -7.27 14.44 -0.10
C GLN A 64 -5.77 14.28 -0.39
N ARG A 65 -5.41 13.46 -1.39
CA ARG A 65 -4.02 13.28 -1.81
C ARG A 65 -3.41 14.57 -2.37
N ALA A 66 -4.18 15.34 -3.14
CA ALA A 66 -3.75 16.63 -3.68
C ALA A 66 -3.50 17.68 -2.56
N ILE A 67 -4.41 17.76 -1.58
CA ILE A 67 -4.26 18.67 -0.44
C ILE A 67 -3.05 18.28 0.42
N ALA A 68 -2.85 16.97 0.70
CA ALA A 68 -1.68 16.51 1.44
C ALA A 68 -0.37 16.93 0.75
N TRP A 69 -0.28 16.71 -0.58
CA TRP A 69 0.89 17.11 -1.35
C TRP A 69 1.12 18.62 -1.35
N PHE A 70 0.05 19.42 -1.41
CA PHE A 70 0.14 20.87 -1.34
C PHE A 70 0.71 21.35 0.01
N ILE A 71 0.24 20.76 1.12
CA ILE A 71 0.77 21.07 2.46
C ILE A 71 2.26 20.70 2.55
N ASP A 72 2.62 19.51 2.09
CA ASP A 72 4.01 19.05 2.09
C ASP A 72 4.91 19.93 1.22
N MET A 73 4.41 20.44 0.09
CA MET A 73 5.15 21.38 -0.75
C MET A 73 5.51 22.66 0.01
N ILE A 74 4.56 23.23 0.77
CA ILE A 74 4.82 24.43 1.57
C ILE A 74 5.93 24.16 2.59
N VAL A 75 5.89 22.99 3.26
CA VAL A 75 6.93 22.58 4.21
C VAL A 75 8.30 22.50 3.53
N VAL A 76 8.38 21.82 2.39
CA VAL A 76 9.63 21.68 1.64
C VAL A 76 10.17 23.04 1.17
N ILE A 77 9.30 23.97 0.76
CA ILE A 77 9.69 25.34 0.39
C ILE A 77 10.27 26.09 1.60
N ILE A 78 9.62 26.01 2.76
CA ILE A 78 10.12 26.67 3.99
C ILE A 78 11.51 26.15 4.34
N ILE A 79 11.71 24.82 4.28
CA ILE A 79 12.99 24.18 4.61
C ILE A 79 14.09 24.52 3.58
N SER A 80 13.76 24.50 2.29
CA SER A 80 14.76 24.70 1.22
C SER A 80 15.08 26.18 0.96
N SER A 81 14.18 27.11 1.31
CA SER A 81 14.31 28.54 0.98
C SER A 81 15.58 29.24 1.50
N PRO A 82 16.05 29.05 2.75
CA PRO A 82 17.19 29.83 3.27
C PRO A 82 18.49 29.49 2.54
N LEU A 83 18.68 28.20 2.22
CA LEU A 83 19.89 27.73 1.56
C LEU A 83 19.80 27.90 0.02
N SER A 84 18.60 27.80 -0.56
CA SER A 84 18.40 28.11 -1.99
C SER A 84 18.70 29.58 -2.31
N LEU A 85 18.35 30.52 -1.42
CA LEU A 85 18.68 31.94 -1.60
C LEU A 85 20.20 32.17 -1.65
N PHE A 86 20.95 31.46 -0.80
CA PHE A 86 22.41 31.53 -0.78
C PHE A 86 23.07 30.95 -2.05
N LEU A 87 22.57 29.83 -2.57
CA LEU A 87 23.11 29.18 -3.78
C LEU A 87 22.79 29.93 -5.07
N ASN A 88 21.64 30.63 -5.14
CA ASN A 88 21.23 31.41 -6.31
C ASN A 88 22.09 32.68 -6.52
N PHE A 89 22.71 33.23 -5.47
CA PHE A 89 23.61 34.38 -5.57
C PHE A 89 24.85 34.13 -6.45
N GLY A 90 25.25 32.85 -6.61
CA GLY A 90 26.44 32.45 -7.36
C GLY A 90 26.21 31.99 -8.80
N SER A 91 25.03 32.19 -9.39
CA SER A 91 24.69 31.71 -10.75
C SER A 91 24.74 30.16 -10.92
N LEU A 92 24.63 29.39 -9.84
CA LEU A 92 24.69 27.92 -9.83
C LEU A 92 23.29 27.27 -9.95
N LEU A 93 22.55 27.61 -11.00
CA LEU A 93 21.15 27.16 -11.17
C LEU A 93 21.00 25.63 -11.21
N LEU A 94 21.91 24.91 -11.89
CA LEU A 94 21.88 23.44 -11.93
C LEU A 94 22.09 22.83 -10.55
N LEU A 95 23.02 23.38 -9.77
CA LEU A 95 23.30 22.91 -8.41
C LEU A 95 22.10 23.13 -7.48
N THR A 96 21.43 24.28 -7.65
CA THR A 96 20.21 24.63 -6.91
C THR A 96 19.07 23.68 -7.21
N ASN A 97 18.86 23.29 -8.48
CA ASN A 97 17.83 22.33 -8.87
C ASN A 97 18.08 20.93 -8.32
N VAL A 98 19.32 20.43 -8.41
CA VAL A 98 19.71 19.13 -7.85
C VAL A 98 19.54 19.12 -6.33
N TYR A 99 19.94 20.21 -5.66
CA TYR A 99 19.76 20.38 -4.22
C TYR A 99 18.27 20.37 -3.81
N ASN A 100 17.43 21.15 -4.48
CA ASN A 100 16.00 21.22 -4.19
C ASN A 100 15.31 19.86 -4.42
N PHE A 101 15.68 19.17 -5.50
CA PHE A 101 15.19 17.81 -5.76
C PHE A 101 15.64 16.85 -4.66
N ALA A 102 16.93 16.83 -4.31
CA ALA A 102 17.47 15.94 -3.30
C ALA A 102 16.81 16.16 -1.93
N LEU A 103 16.63 17.42 -1.51
CA LEU A 103 15.93 17.73 -0.27
C LEU A 103 14.47 17.34 -0.29
N GLY A 104 13.74 17.65 -1.36
CA GLY A 104 12.34 17.24 -1.49
C GLY A 104 12.22 15.72 -1.44
N PHE A 105 13.06 15.01 -2.20
CA PHE A 105 13.08 13.56 -2.24
C PHE A 105 13.37 12.96 -0.86
N LEU A 106 14.43 13.45 -0.18
CA LEU A 106 14.78 13.00 1.16
C LEU A 106 13.66 13.28 2.16
N TYR A 107 13.01 14.45 2.10
CA TYR A 107 11.87 14.78 2.96
C TYR A 107 10.73 13.76 2.81
N PHE A 108 10.28 13.52 1.57
CA PHE A 108 9.17 12.59 1.33
C PHE A 108 9.55 11.15 1.67
N TRP A 109 10.74 10.71 1.26
CA TRP A 109 11.21 9.35 1.48
C TRP A 109 11.42 9.03 2.96
N LEU A 110 12.17 9.88 3.68
CA LEU A 110 12.49 9.64 5.09
C LEU A 110 11.23 9.69 5.96
N LEU A 111 10.33 10.65 5.74
CA LEU A 111 9.10 10.72 6.53
C LEU A 111 8.21 9.50 6.30
N GLU A 112 8.02 9.07 5.05
CA GLU A 112 7.22 7.87 4.79
C GLU A 112 7.88 6.60 5.36
N ALA A 113 9.20 6.48 5.26
CA ALA A 113 9.92 5.31 5.78
C ALA A 113 9.91 5.23 7.32
N PHE A 114 10.01 6.37 8.01
CA PHE A 114 10.09 6.39 9.48
C PHE A 114 8.76 6.66 10.20
N ASN A 115 7.74 7.14 9.49
CA ASN A 115 6.46 7.50 10.08
C ASN A 115 5.28 6.74 9.45
N ASN A 116 5.42 5.42 9.38
CA ASN A 116 4.37 4.49 8.96
C ASN A 116 3.70 4.88 7.62
N GLY A 117 4.47 5.34 6.64
CA GLY A 117 3.96 5.76 5.33
C GLY A 117 3.31 7.14 5.30
N GLN A 118 3.55 7.99 6.29
CA GLN A 118 2.96 9.31 6.40
C GLN A 118 3.99 10.44 6.29
N THR A 119 3.65 11.46 5.51
CA THR A 119 4.28 12.78 5.53
C THR A 119 3.44 13.75 6.36
N LEU A 120 3.96 14.95 6.67
CA LEU A 120 3.24 15.88 7.54
C LEU A 120 1.86 16.25 6.98
N GLY A 121 1.76 16.51 5.67
CA GLY A 121 0.48 16.77 5.00
C GLY A 121 -0.48 15.58 5.10
N LYS A 122 0.04 14.36 4.98
CA LYS A 122 -0.75 13.13 5.13
C LYS A 122 -1.20 12.88 6.57
N MET A 123 -0.38 13.20 7.57
CA MET A 123 -0.74 13.09 8.99
C MET A 123 -1.91 14.02 9.32
N ILE A 124 -1.88 15.26 8.81
CA ILE A 124 -2.95 16.24 9.01
C ILE A 124 -4.28 15.71 8.45
N LEU A 125 -4.25 15.06 7.28
CA LEU A 125 -5.44 14.50 6.65
C LEU A 125 -5.78 13.08 7.10
N ARG A 126 -5.01 12.50 8.04
CA ARG A 126 -5.17 11.12 8.52
C ARG A 126 -5.23 10.11 7.37
N ILE A 127 -4.26 10.20 6.46
CA ILE A 127 -4.07 9.24 5.37
C ILE A 127 -2.66 8.67 5.43
N ARG A 128 -2.44 7.46 4.92
CA ARG A 128 -1.12 6.81 4.94
C ARG A 128 -0.87 5.96 3.70
N SER A 129 0.40 5.84 3.32
CA SER A 129 0.84 4.97 2.22
C SER A 129 1.23 3.59 2.75
N VAL A 130 0.50 2.57 2.31
CA VAL A 130 0.70 1.18 2.72
C VAL A 130 0.84 0.29 1.50
N ASN A 131 1.38 -0.90 1.70
CA ASN A 131 1.48 -1.90 0.65
C ASN A 131 0.07 -2.37 0.21
N ALA A 132 -0.11 -2.56 -1.10
CA ALA A 132 -1.40 -2.91 -1.71
C ALA A 132 -1.91 -4.32 -1.38
N ASP A 133 -1.02 -5.22 -0.95
CA ASP A 133 -1.34 -6.64 -0.76
C ASP A 133 -1.66 -6.95 0.71
N ASN A 134 -0.94 -6.36 1.68
CA ASN A 134 -1.13 -6.61 3.12
C ASN A 134 -1.61 -5.39 3.91
N PHE A 135 -1.65 -4.19 3.32
CA PHE A 135 -2.03 -2.93 3.99
C PHE A 135 -1.15 -2.54 5.20
N GLU A 136 0.04 -3.11 5.29
CA GLU A 136 1.04 -2.78 6.30
C GLU A 136 2.07 -1.78 5.76
N THR A 137 2.94 -1.29 6.65
CA THR A 137 4.10 -0.48 6.28
C THR A 137 5.06 -1.30 5.45
N THR A 138 5.62 -0.69 4.41
CA THR A 138 6.49 -1.38 3.46
C THR A 138 7.96 -1.01 3.67
N ASP A 139 8.89 -1.69 3.01
CA ASP A 139 10.31 -1.37 3.06
C ASP A 139 10.64 0.06 2.59
N ALA A 140 11.69 0.66 3.17
CA ALA A 140 12.17 1.98 2.80
C ALA A 140 12.47 2.12 1.30
N GLY A 141 12.90 1.04 0.62
CA GLY A 141 13.16 1.06 -0.82
C GLY A 141 11.89 1.28 -1.66
N MET A 142 10.76 0.69 -1.28
CA MET A 142 9.49 0.91 -1.99
C MET A 142 8.95 2.31 -1.72
N TYR A 143 9.15 2.85 -0.51
CA TYR A 143 8.88 4.28 -0.26
C TYR A 143 9.78 5.20 -1.10
N ALA A 144 11.05 4.86 -1.33
CA ALA A 144 11.92 5.63 -2.24
C ALA A 144 11.36 5.65 -3.66
N LEU A 145 10.96 4.49 -4.20
CA LEU A 145 10.36 4.38 -5.54
C LEU A 145 9.06 5.19 -5.66
N ASN A 146 8.19 5.13 -4.65
CA ASN A 146 6.93 5.88 -4.59
C ASN A 146 7.13 7.42 -4.54
N ASN A 147 8.27 7.87 -4.04
CA ASN A 147 8.58 9.29 -3.84
C ASN A 147 9.51 9.87 -4.92
N LEU A 148 10.07 9.04 -5.79
CA LEU A 148 11.08 9.44 -6.79
C LEU A 148 10.61 10.59 -7.68
N THR A 149 9.37 10.55 -8.13
CA THR A 149 8.77 11.56 -9.00
C THR A 149 8.17 12.73 -8.24
N LYS A 150 7.86 12.58 -6.94
CA LYS A 150 7.10 13.57 -6.16
C LYS A 150 7.83 14.88 -5.94
N ALA A 151 9.15 14.81 -5.80
CA ALA A 151 10.01 15.98 -5.55
C ALA A 151 10.34 16.76 -6.83
N SER A 152 9.78 16.35 -7.98
CA SER A 152 10.11 16.91 -9.29
C SER A 152 8.85 17.34 -10.04
N GLY A 153 9.02 18.19 -11.07
CA GLY A 153 7.95 18.54 -12.00
C GLY A 153 7.39 17.33 -12.78
N PHE A 154 8.06 16.17 -12.73
CA PHE A 154 7.57 14.93 -13.34
C PHE A 154 6.36 14.34 -12.62
N LEU A 155 5.93 14.85 -11.46
CA LEU A 155 4.72 14.40 -10.78
C LEU A 155 3.49 14.47 -11.69
N ILE A 156 3.33 15.56 -12.45
CA ILE A 156 2.18 15.72 -13.35
C ILE A 156 2.18 14.62 -14.42
N LEU A 157 3.36 14.32 -14.98
CA LEU A 157 3.52 13.24 -15.95
C LEU A 157 3.28 11.87 -15.32
N ASP A 158 3.77 11.64 -14.10
CA ASP A 158 3.56 10.41 -13.31
C ASP A 158 2.07 10.15 -13.03
N VAL A 159 1.29 11.20 -12.75
CA VAL A 159 -0.16 11.14 -12.58
C VAL A 159 -0.86 10.86 -13.93
N ILE A 160 -0.51 11.59 -15.00
CA ILE A 160 -1.12 11.39 -16.31
C ILE A 160 -0.88 9.97 -16.82
N LEU A 161 0.36 9.47 -16.71
CA LEU A 161 0.71 8.10 -17.11
C LEU A 161 0.03 7.06 -16.22
N GLY A 162 -0.09 7.33 -14.92
CA GLY A 162 -0.83 6.47 -13.98
C GLY A 162 -2.31 6.35 -14.36
N ILE A 163 -2.97 7.46 -14.67
CA ILE A 163 -4.37 7.48 -15.13
C ILE A 163 -4.51 6.80 -16.49
N LEU A 164 -3.58 7.01 -17.42
CA LEU A 164 -3.59 6.37 -18.74
C LEU A 164 -3.49 4.84 -18.62
N LEU A 165 -2.60 4.33 -17.77
CA LEU A 165 -2.47 2.90 -17.50
C LEU A 165 -3.70 2.33 -16.79
N TYR A 166 -4.31 3.09 -15.88
CA TYR A 166 -5.56 2.71 -15.23
C TYR A 166 -6.68 2.45 -16.26
N PHE A 167 -6.83 3.31 -17.27
CA PHE A 167 -7.80 3.09 -18.35
C PHE A 167 -7.44 1.89 -19.25
N SER A 168 -6.15 1.59 -19.41
CA SER A 168 -5.68 0.43 -20.18
C SER A 168 -5.90 -0.89 -19.44
N GLU A 169 -5.85 -0.89 -18.12
CA GLU A 169 -6.04 -2.06 -17.26
C GLU A 169 -7.41 -2.00 -16.55
N GLN A 170 -8.49 -2.18 -17.31
CA GLN A 170 -9.89 -2.17 -16.85
C GLN A 170 -10.27 -3.21 -15.76
N GLY A 171 -9.31 -3.88 -15.13
CA GLY A 171 -9.53 -4.92 -14.11
C GLY A 171 -8.84 -4.68 -12.76
N SER A 172 -8.05 -3.62 -12.60
CA SER A 172 -7.30 -3.40 -11.36
C SER A 172 -8.10 -2.56 -10.36
N ASN A 173 -8.69 -3.21 -9.35
CA ASN A 173 -9.46 -2.58 -8.25
C ASN A 173 -8.57 -1.81 -7.23
N ARG A 174 -7.41 -1.32 -7.67
CA ARG A 174 -6.43 -0.63 -6.83
C ARG A 174 -6.51 0.87 -7.13
N ASN A 175 -6.80 1.70 -6.11
CA ASN A 175 -6.78 3.16 -6.20
C ASN A 175 -5.34 3.72 -6.28
N THR A 176 -4.57 3.24 -7.26
CA THR A 176 -3.24 3.72 -7.64
C THR A 176 -3.41 4.78 -8.72
N LEU A 177 -3.00 6.01 -8.42
CA LEU A 177 -3.22 7.19 -9.28
C LEU A 177 -1.93 7.65 -10.00
N ARG A 178 -0.83 6.93 -9.79
CA ARG A 178 0.53 7.29 -10.25
C ARG A 178 1.26 6.04 -10.74
N ILE A 179 2.11 6.18 -11.75
CA ILE A 179 2.91 5.06 -12.25
C ILE A 179 3.94 4.60 -11.20
N SER A 180 4.50 5.54 -10.44
CA SER A 180 5.39 5.25 -9.30
C SER A 180 4.72 4.38 -8.23
N GLN A 181 3.42 4.57 -7.99
CA GLN A 181 2.64 3.76 -7.04
C GLN A 181 2.40 2.35 -7.54
N HIS A 182 2.15 2.22 -8.84
CA HIS A 182 1.95 0.93 -9.48
C HIS A 182 3.20 0.06 -9.35
N PHE A 183 4.38 0.60 -9.67
CA PHE A 183 5.65 -0.12 -9.53
C PHE A 183 6.05 -0.38 -8.08
N ALA A 184 5.73 0.53 -7.15
CA ALA A 184 6.05 0.36 -5.74
C ALA A 184 5.04 -0.50 -4.98
N HIS A 185 3.97 -0.98 -5.64
CA HIS A 185 2.86 -1.71 -5.00
C HIS A 185 2.29 -0.99 -3.77
N ILE A 186 2.14 0.35 -3.85
CA ILE A 186 1.67 1.19 -2.74
C ILE A 186 0.31 1.81 -3.04
N VAL A 187 -0.60 1.72 -2.07
CA VAL A 187 -1.90 2.41 -2.06
C VAL A 187 -1.94 3.43 -0.92
N VAL A 188 -2.89 4.37 -0.99
CA VAL A 188 -3.13 5.32 0.11
C VAL A 188 -4.50 5.06 0.70
N THR A 189 -4.52 4.78 1.99
CA THR A 189 -5.71 4.47 2.78
C THR A 189 -5.87 5.51 3.88
N LYS A 190 -7.08 5.61 4.43
CA LYS A 190 -7.30 6.38 5.66
C LYS A 190 -6.59 5.69 6.82
N ALA A 191 -5.99 6.51 7.69
CA ALA A 191 -5.13 6.10 8.80
C ALA A 191 -5.87 6.16 10.14
#